data_AF-X1MK87-F1
#
_entry.id   AF-X1MK87-F1
#
_cell.length_a   1.000
_cell.length_b   1.000
_cell.length_c   1.000
_cell.angle_alpha   90.00
_cell.angle_beta   90.00
_cell.angle_gamma   90.00
#
_symmetry.space_group_name_H-M   'P 1'
#
loop_
_entity.id
_entity.type
_entity.pdbx_description
1 polymer ?
#
loop_
_entity_poly.entity_id
_entity_poly.type
_entity_poly.pdbx_seq_one_letter_code
_entity_poly.pdbx_strand_id
1 'polypeptide(L)' 'MIEKLPTESKGFNPFGELIGLNFTTFEQGYSQCILEVNEKLLNPHKVLHGGVIYSMADTGMGGALYSYLGEVSCVQP' A
#
# COMPACT_ATOMS: atom_id res chain seq x y z
N MET A 1 0.28 14.33 -17.47
CA MET A 1 -0.45 14.78 -16.26
C MET A 1 -0.77 13.51 -15.51
N ILE A 2 -0.14 13.29 -14.37
CA ILE A 2 -0.37 12.09 -13.54
C ILE A 2 -1.69 12.37 -12.82
N GLU A 3 -2.78 11.81 -13.33
CA GLU A 3 -4.05 11.83 -12.61
C GLU A 3 -3.83 11.15 -11.26
N LYS A 4 -4.14 11.90 -10.20
CA LYS A 4 -4.02 11.46 -8.81
C LYS A 4 -4.75 10.14 -8.67
N LEU A 5 -4.01 9.07 -8.40
CA LEU A 5 -4.60 7.83 -7.89
C LEU A 5 -5.55 8.20 -6.75
N PRO A 6 -6.75 7.62 -6.71
CA PRO A 6 -7.83 8.13 -5.90
C PRO A 6 -7.39 8.19 -4.44
N THR A 7 -7.45 9.41 -3.88
CA THR A 7 -7.23 9.68 -2.46
C THR A 7 -8.24 8.94 -1.57
N GLU A 8 -9.31 8.39 -2.15
CA GLU A 8 -10.22 7.46 -1.49
C GLU A 8 -10.02 6.05 -2.07
N SER A 9 -9.33 5.22 -1.30
CA SER A 9 -8.81 3.91 -1.72
C SER A 9 -9.80 2.76 -1.56
N LYS A 10 -11.06 3.04 -1.23
CA LYS A 10 -12.01 2.01 -0.78
C LYS A 10 -12.34 1.03 -1.92
N GLY A 11 -11.94 -0.23 -1.77
CA GLY A 11 -12.05 -1.29 -2.76
C GLY A 11 -10.87 -1.39 -3.74
N PHE A 12 -9.97 -0.40 -3.79
CA PHE A 12 -8.80 -0.45 -4.67
C PHE A 12 -7.70 -1.38 -4.13
N ASN A 13 -7.47 -1.34 -2.82
CA ASN A 13 -6.55 -2.23 -2.13
C ASN A 13 -7.24 -2.91 -0.92
N PRO A 14 -8.10 -3.91 -1.16
CA PRO A 14 -8.85 -4.58 -0.09
C PRO A 14 -7.94 -5.21 0.97
N PHE A 15 -6.76 -5.68 0.57
CA PHE A 15 -5.77 -6.20 1.51
C PHE A 15 -5.10 -5.09 2.33
N GLY A 16 -4.77 -3.96 1.71
CA GLY A 16 -4.28 -2.77 2.41
C GLY A 16 -5.27 -2.29 3.47
N GLU A 17 -6.55 -2.23 3.13
CA GLU A 17 -7.63 -1.90 4.08
C GLU A 17 -7.69 -2.88 5.25
N LEU A 18 -7.58 -4.19 4.97
CA LEU A 18 -7.59 -5.23 6.00
C LEU A 18 -6.50 -5.03 7.05
N ILE A 19 -5.31 -4.57 6.63
CA ILE A 19 -4.15 -4.36 7.51
C ILE A 19 -3.98 -2.90 7.97
N GLY A 20 -4.90 -2.00 7.60
CA GLY A 20 -4.81 -0.57 7.95
C GLY A 20 -3.69 0.18 7.22
N LEU A 21 -3.25 -0.30 6.05
CA LEU A 21 -2.24 0.34 5.20
C LEU A 21 -2.88 1.37 4.26
N ASN A 22 -2.33 2.59 4.24
CA ASN A 22 -2.77 3.67 3.37
C ASN A 22 -1.59 4.37 2.72
N PHE A 23 -1.75 4.82 1.47
CA PHE A 23 -0.79 5.75 0.85
C PHE A 23 -1.06 7.17 1.31
N THR A 24 0.00 7.91 1.63
CA THR A 24 -0.04 9.34 1.98
C THR A 24 0.52 10.22 0.89
N THR A 25 1.49 9.69 0.13
CA THR A 25 2.15 10.39 -0.97
C THR A 25 2.37 9.44 -2.14
N PHE A 26 2.17 9.95 -3.35
CA PHE A 26 2.45 9.27 -4.61
C PHE A 26 3.05 10.27 -5.59
N GLU A 27 4.33 10.10 -5.91
CA GLU A 27 5.12 10.98 -6.76
C GLU A 27 5.97 10.15 -7.74
N GLN A 28 6.63 10.82 -8.69
CA GLN A 28 7.45 10.13 -9.66
C GLN A 28 8.67 9.48 -8.99
N GLY A 29 8.69 8.15 -8.99
CA GLY A 29 9.69 7.31 -8.34
C GLY A 29 9.62 7.26 -6.82
N TYR A 30 8.56 7.78 -6.22
CA TYR A 30 8.43 7.86 -4.78
C TYR A 30 7.00 7.56 -4.33
N SER A 31 6.90 6.77 -3.26
CA SER A 31 5.64 6.56 -2.56
C SER A 31 5.87 6.59 -1.06
N GLN A 32 4.82 6.94 -0.33
CA GLN A 32 4.82 6.86 1.13
C GLN A 32 3.57 6.13 1.60
N CYS A 33 3.76 5.06 2.35
CA CYS A 33 2.70 4.35 3.04
C CYS A 33 2.72 4.65 4.53
N ILE A 34 1.57 4.60 5.16
CA ILE A 34 1.40 4.56 6.62
C ILE A 34 0.56 3.33 6.99
N LEU A 35 0.76 2.82 8.19
CA LEU A 35 0.03 1.66 8.72
C LEU A 35 -0.42 1.94 10.15
N GLU A 36 -1.71 1.77 10.43
CA GLU A 36 -2.24 1.84 11.79
C GLU A 36 -2.03 0.50 12.52
N VAL A 37 -1.12 0.48 13.50
CA VAL A 37 -0.84 -0.73 14.27
C VAL A 37 -1.95 -0.98 15.28
N ASN A 38 -2.54 -2.18 15.23
CA ASN A 38 -3.50 -2.67 16.22
C ASN A 38 -3.18 -4.12 16.63
N GLU A 39 -3.88 -4.62 17.65
CA GLU A 39 -3.62 -5.93 18.25
C GLU A 39 -3.70 -7.11 17.26
N LYS A 40 -4.52 -6.99 16.21
CA LYS A 40 -4.69 -8.05 15.19
C LYS A 40 -3.45 -8.20 14.30
N LEU A 41 -2.56 -7.21 14.29
CA LEU A 41 -1.33 -7.18 13.48
C LEU A 41 -0.10 -7.63 14.27
N LEU A 42 -0.26 -7.95 15.56
CA LEU A 42 0.84 -8.39 16.40
C LEU A 42 1.10 -9.89 16.22
N ASN A 43 2.38 -10.27 16.36
CA ASN A 43 2.77 -11.66 16.48
C ASN A 43 2.55 -12.16 17.94
N PRO A 44 2.78 -13.47 18.22
CA PRO A 44 2.63 -14.02 19.58
C PRO A 44 3.49 -13.34 20.66
N HIS A 45 4.54 -12.63 20.27
CA HIS A 45 5.41 -11.86 21.17
C HIS A 45 4.94 -10.42 21.38
N LYS A 46 3.74 -10.05 20.91
CA LYS A 46 3.13 -8.73 21.03
C LYS A 46 3.93 -7.60 20.35
N VAL A 47 4.69 -7.93 19.30
CA VAL A 47 5.32 -6.94 18.41
C VAL A 47 4.72 -7.06 17.02
N LEU A 48 4.88 -6.03 16.19
CA LEU A 48 4.34 -6.02 14.83
C LEU A 48 4.82 -7.26 14.05
N HIS A 49 3.88 -8.01 13.46
CA HIS A 49 4.20 -9.20 12.71
C HIS A 49 5.07 -8.85 11.49
N GLY A 50 6.19 -9.55 11.32
CA GLY A 50 7.13 -9.26 10.22
C GLY A 50 6.47 -9.29 8.84
N GLY A 51 5.50 -10.18 8.63
CA GLY A 51 4.71 -10.22 7.40
C GLY A 51 3.98 -8.92 7.08
N VAL A 52 3.50 -8.17 8.09
CA VAL A 52 2.85 -6.86 7.87
C VAL A 52 3.88 -5.82 7.40
N ILE A 53 5.09 -5.85 7.95
CA ILE A 53 6.20 -4.98 7.53
C ILE A 53 6.60 -5.28 6.07
N TYR A 54 6.72 -6.56 5.72
CA TYR A 54 7.02 -6.96 4.34
C TYR A 54 5.90 -6.58 3.37
N SER A 55 4.64 -6.75 3.75
CA SER A 55 3.50 -6.26 2.95
C SER A 55 3.55 -4.75 2.72
N MET A 56 3.94 -3.97 3.72
CA MET A 56 4.11 -2.53 3.57
C MET A 56 5.26 -2.17 2.63
N ALA A 57 6.40 -2.85 2.76
CA ALA A 57 7.56 -2.63 1.91
C ALA A 57 7.27 -2.97 0.43
N ASP A 58 6.63 -4.11 0.18
CA ASP A 58 6.22 -4.55 -1.16
C ASP A 58 5.22 -3.58 -1.79
N THR A 59 4.17 -3.23 -1.04
CA THR A 59 3.12 -2.31 -1.52
C THR A 59 3.70 -0.92 -1.83
N GLY A 60 4.54 -0.38 -0.94
CA GLY A 60 5.19 0.91 -1.15
C GLY A 60 6.11 0.91 -2.37
N MET A 61 6.98 -0.11 -2.48
CA MET A 61 7.84 -0.29 -3.66
C MET A 61 7.02 -0.34 -4.95
N GLY A 62 5.94 -1.14 -4.98
CA GLY A 62 5.04 -1.22 -6.12
C GLY A 62 4.47 0.15 -6.49
N GLY A 63 4.00 0.92 -5.51
CA GLY A 63 3.51 2.27 -5.72
C GLY A 63 4.57 3.19 -6.37
N ALA A 64 5.79 3.19 -5.86
CA ALA A 64 6.87 3.99 -6.43
C ALA A 64 7.20 3.56 -7.88
N LEU A 65 7.23 2.25 -8.13
CA LEU A 65 7.51 1.69 -9.46
C LEU A 65 6.41 2.02 -10.48
N TYR A 66 5.13 1.94 -10.08
CA TYR A 66 4.00 2.22 -10.97
C TYR A 66 4.04 3.63 -11.54
N SER A 67 4.63 4.60 -10.85
CA SER A 67 4.79 5.96 -11.38
C SER A 67 5.67 6.05 -12.64
N TYR A 68 6.46 5.01 -12.94
CA TYR A 68 7.28 4.90 -14.15
C TYR A 68 6.70 3.96 -15.21
N LEU A 69 5.73 3.12 -14.81
CA LEU A 69 5.00 2.29 -15.75
C LEU A 69 3.91 3.17 -16.37
N GLY A 70 3.75 3.16 -17.70
CA GLY A 70 2.68 3.89 -18.38
C GLY A 70 1.29 3.36 -17.98
N GLU A 71 0.25 3.62 -18.77
CA GLU A 71 -1.04 2.95 -18.53
C GLU A 71 -0.86 1.42 -18.64
N VAL A 72 -0.80 0.77 -17.48
CA VAL A 72 -0.87 -0.68 -17.37
C VAL A 72 -2.29 -0.97 -16.93
N SER A 73 -3.13 -1.39 -17.87
CA SER A 73 -4.45 -1.92 -17.54
C SER A 73 -4.26 -3.24 -16.81
N CYS A 74 -4.27 -3.21 -15.48
CA CYS A 74 -4.48 -4.42 -14.69
C CYS A 74 -5.88 -4.93 -15.01
N VAL A 75 -5.98 -5.93 -15.89
CA VAL A 75 -7.23 -6.63 -16.16
C VAL A 75 -7.61 -7.35 -14.87
N GLN A 76 -8.60 -6.83 -14.16
CA GLN A 76 -9.26 -7.58 -13.10
C GLN A 76 -10.25 -8.56 -13.78
N PRO A 77 -10.24 -9.85 -13.43
CA PRO A 77 -11.22 -10.82 -13.93
C PRO A 77 -12.64 -10.51 -13.46
#